data_AF-A0A669D8K3-F1
#
_entry.id   AF-A0A669D8K3-F1
#
_cell.length_a   1.000
_cell.length_b   1.000
_cell.length_c   1.000
_cell.angle_alpha   90.00
_cell.angle_beta   90.00
_cell.angle_gamma   90.00
#
_symmetry.space_group_name_H-M   'P 1'
#
loop_
_entity.id
_entity.type
_entity.pdbx_description
1 polymer ?
#
loop_
_entity_poly.entity_id
_entity_poly.type
_entity_poly.pdbx_seq_one_letter_code
_entity_poly.pdbx_strand_id
1 'polypeptide(L)'
;MCKSRRRDDSYSSTEWSEAFTLSGSNKPRATLTAGTTIIPVGGSVTLTCSVQSSDGWKYEWFRRTQRTSEGKIRDQQNRDIRVSQGGIYSCRGTRGNPVYYTDISDDVTIEITFPNKVVVKQQPNWPQIFRGETITLTCEVQEGGETTEWEYEWRGPRTPTQWTHNNDVTFRVSESSSGDYMCKSRRRDDSYSSTEWSEAFTLSGSTSKPRATLTAQSSVIPAGGSVTLSCSVEGSAGWKFDWFRRDSEFSVPQKIEAGTSEHTISISEGGIYYCRGGRGDPVFSTEDSSDVTVKEASEIKIFTQWYLSF
;
A
#
# COMPACT_ATOMS: atom_id res chain seq x y z
N MET A 1 13.63 -26.29 62.18
CA MET A 1 13.06 -26.74 63.47
C MET A 1 13.34 -25.69 64.52
N CYS A 2 12.40 -25.44 65.42
CA CYS A 2 12.62 -24.59 66.59
C CYS A 2 12.14 -25.31 67.87
N LYS A 3 12.70 -24.93 69.01
CA LYS A 3 12.35 -25.44 70.33
C LYS A 3 12.55 -24.32 71.34
N SER A 4 11.63 -24.16 72.28
CA SER A 4 11.70 -23.12 73.30
C SER A 4 12.00 -23.73 74.67
N ARG A 5 12.64 -22.92 75.54
CA ARG A 5 13.05 -23.31 76.90
C ARG A 5 12.52 -22.27 77.88
N ARG A 6 12.01 -22.72 79.03
CA ARG A 6 11.53 -21.81 80.06
C ARG A 6 12.70 -21.05 80.68
N ARG A 7 12.49 -19.78 81.01
CA ARG A 7 13.55 -18.89 81.51
C ARG A 7 13.91 -19.19 82.97
N ASP A 8 12.92 -19.56 83.77
CA ASP A 8 13.07 -19.73 85.23
C ASP A 8 13.33 -21.19 85.65
N ASP A 9 13.20 -22.13 84.72
CA ASP A 9 13.56 -23.53 84.93
C ASP A 9 14.31 -24.04 83.71
N SER A 10 15.61 -24.23 83.91
CA SER A 10 16.50 -24.69 82.86
C SER A 10 16.21 -26.13 82.45
N TYR A 11 15.55 -26.99 83.24
CA TYR A 11 15.37 -28.39 82.84
C TYR A 11 14.13 -28.63 81.96
N SER A 12 13.22 -27.66 81.86
CA SER A 12 11.98 -27.79 81.08
C SER A 12 12.06 -27.10 79.71
N SER A 13 11.84 -27.86 78.63
CA SER A 13 11.82 -27.36 77.25
C SER A 13 10.74 -28.06 76.42
N THR A 14 10.20 -27.40 75.39
CA THR A 14 9.18 -27.98 74.51
C THR A 14 9.76 -29.10 73.64
N GLU A 15 8.93 -29.89 72.98
CA GLU A 15 9.41 -30.75 71.90
C GLU A 15 9.88 -29.90 70.71
N TRP A 16 10.71 -30.49 69.85
CA TRP A 16 11.16 -29.85 68.62
C TRP A 16 9.99 -29.72 67.65
N SER A 17 9.90 -28.59 66.95
CA SER A 17 8.99 -28.47 65.82
C SER A 17 9.44 -29.41 64.70
N GLU A 18 8.50 -29.81 63.85
CA GLU A 18 8.79 -30.47 62.57
C GLU A 18 9.79 -29.67 61.73
N ALA A 19 10.56 -30.39 60.91
CA ALA A 19 11.53 -29.79 60.01
C ALA A 19 10.82 -29.14 58.81
N PHE A 20 10.95 -27.82 58.68
CA PHE A 20 10.55 -27.11 57.48
C PHE A 20 11.66 -27.20 56.43
N THR A 21 11.36 -27.77 55.27
CA THR A 21 12.30 -27.84 54.13
C THR A 21 12.15 -26.60 53.27
N LEU A 22 13.22 -25.82 53.13
CA LEU A 22 13.30 -24.71 52.19
C LEU A 22 13.89 -25.22 50.87
N SER A 23 13.10 -25.26 49.80
CA SER A 23 13.60 -25.52 48.45
C SER A 23 13.92 -24.20 47.75
N GLY A 24 15.18 -23.99 47.37
CA GLY A 24 15.58 -22.87 46.52
C GLY A 24 15.11 -23.10 45.07
N SER A 25 14.35 -22.17 44.52
CA SER A 25 14.00 -22.14 43.09
C SER A 25 14.87 -21.13 42.36
N ASN A 26 14.97 -21.27 41.03
CA ASN A 26 15.59 -20.26 40.18
C ASN A 26 14.85 -18.93 40.31
N LYS A 27 15.56 -17.83 40.02
CA LYS A 27 14.98 -16.49 39.99
C LYS A 27 13.77 -16.48 39.04
N PRO A 28 12.57 -16.09 39.50
CA PRO A 28 11.39 -16.10 38.67
C PRO A 28 11.41 -14.93 37.68
N ARG A 29 10.76 -15.10 36.52
CA ARG A 29 10.53 -14.04 35.52
C ARG A 29 9.10 -13.52 35.64
N ALA A 30 8.92 -12.21 35.53
CA ALA A 30 7.60 -11.63 35.42
C ALA A 30 6.97 -11.93 34.04
N THR A 31 5.65 -12.07 33.98
CA THR A 31 4.90 -12.25 32.75
C THR A 31 3.97 -11.06 32.58
N LEU A 32 4.16 -10.33 31.48
CA LEU A 32 3.34 -9.19 31.09
C LEU A 32 2.32 -9.63 30.05
N THR A 33 1.06 -9.23 30.24
CA THR A 33 -0.04 -9.48 29.32
C THR A 33 -0.85 -8.21 29.10
N ALA A 34 -1.44 -8.07 27.91
CA ALA A 34 -2.31 -6.96 27.55
C ALA A 34 -3.61 -7.51 26.97
N GLY A 35 -4.75 -6.86 27.27
CA GLY A 35 -6.03 -7.26 26.68
C GLY A 35 -6.09 -7.03 25.16
N THR A 36 -5.45 -5.97 24.68
CA THR A 36 -5.23 -5.65 23.26
C THR A 36 -3.88 -4.94 23.13
N THR A 37 -3.24 -5.04 21.97
CA THR A 37 -2.03 -4.25 21.66
C THR A 37 -2.33 -3.02 20.81
N ILE A 38 -3.57 -2.88 20.31
CA ILE A 38 -4.01 -1.75 19.49
C ILE A 38 -5.18 -1.06 20.20
N ILE A 39 -5.06 0.25 20.44
CA ILE A 39 -6.09 1.08 21.09
C ILE A 39 -6.47 2.28 20.21
N PRO A 40 -7.75 2.69 20.15
CA PRO A 40 -8.12 3.92 19.47
C PRO A 40 -7.60 5.16 20.22
N VAL A 41 -7.41 6.29 19.53
CA VAL A 41 -7.09 7.58 20.17
C VAL A 41 -8.13 7.91 21.25
N GLY A 42 -7.65 8.33 22.43
CA GLY A 42 -8.48 8.56 23.62
C GLY A 42 -8.90 7.29 24.37
N GLY A 43 -8.61 6.12 23.79
CA GLY A 43 -8.79 4.81 24.42
C GLY A 43 -7.72 4.50 25.47
N SER A 44 -7.89 3.35 26.12
CA SER A 44 -6.90 2.82 27.06
C SER A 44 -7.04 1.32 27.23
N VAL A 45 -5.94 0.66 27.52
CA VAL A 45 -5.86 -0.78 27.75
C VAL A 45 -5.32 -1.07 29.14
N THR A 46 -5.75 -2.20 29.70
CA THR A 46 -5.21 -2.74 30.95
C THR A 46 -4.05 -3.67 30.64
N LEU A 47 -2.89 -3.39 31.24
CA LEU A 47 -1.73 -4.28 31.27
C LEU A 47 -1.70 -5.01 32.61
N THR A 48 -1.47 -6.32 32.58
CA THR A 48 -1.43 -7.18 33.75
C THR A 48 -0.06 -7.84 33.87
N CYS A 49 0.62 -7.62 34.99
CA CYS A 49 1.86 -8.27 35.34
C CYS A 49 1.61 -9.44 36.31
N SER A 50 2.30 -10.56 36.13
CA SER A 50 2.16 -11.73 37.02
C SER A 50 3.48 -12.45 37.22
N VAL A 51 3.61 -13.18 38.34
CA VAL A 51 4.79 -14.02 38.66
C VAL A 51 4.27 -15.39 39.06
N GLN A 52 4.91 -16.48 38.63
CA GLN A 52 4.55 -17.86 38.97
C GLN A 52 4.80 -18.16 40.46
N SER A 53 3.98 -17.55 41.34
CA SER A 53 3.82 -17.72 42.80
C SER A 53 3.22 -16.39 43.29
N SER A 54 1.89 -16.25 43.33
CA SER A 54 1.19 -14.96 43.34
C SER A 54 1.30 -14.12 44.61
N ASP A 55 1.86 -14.65 45.70
CA ASP A 55 1.63 -14.06 47.01
C ASP A 55 2.74 -13.07 47.41
N GLY A 56 2.30 -11.84 47.72
CA GLY A 56 3.12 -10.78 48.30
C GLY A 56 4.00 -10.01 47.31
N TRP A 57 3.79 -10.14 46.00
CA TRP A 57 4.52 -9.34 45.00
C TRP A 57 3.93 -7.94 44.84
N LYS A 58 4.82 -6.97 44.75
CA LYS A 58 4.54 -5.62 44.26
C LYS A 58 5.17 -5.45 42.89
N TYR A 59 4.56 -4.66 42.02
CA TYR A 59 5.02 -4.55 40.65
C TYR A 59 5.71 -3.21 40.39
N GLU A 60 6.71 -3.23 39.53
CA GLU A 60 7.29 -2.03 38.96
C GLU A 60 7.13 -2.09 37.45
N TRP A 61 6.72 -0.97 36.89
CA TRP A 61 6.35 -0.83 35.50
C TRP A 61 7.31 0.10 34.79
N PHE A 62 7.64 -0.25 33.55
CA PHE A 62 8.54 0.51 32.71
C PHE A 62 7.92 0.77 31.35
N ARG A 63 8.23 1.93 30.79
CA ARG A 63 7.87 2.30 29.43
C ARG A 63 9.09 2.90 28.74
N ARG A 64 9.28 2.51 27.49
CA ARG A 64 10.25 3.12 26.57
C ARG A 64 9.63 3.35 25.20
N THR A 65 10.27 4.19 24.40
CA THR A 65 9.98 4.34 22.97
C THR A 65 11.21 3.95 22.17
N GLN A 66 11.15 3.98 20.83
CA GLN A 66 12.36 3.73 20.03
C GLN A 66 13.43 4.83 20.23
N ARG A 67 13.02 6.02 20.68
CA ARG A 67 13.87 7.20 20.84
C ARG A 67 14.22 7.53 22.29
N THR A 68 13.55 6.93 23.26
CA THR A 68 13.72 7.25 24.69
C THR A 68 14.21 6.04 25.47
N SER A 69 15.03 6.31 26.48
CA SER A 69 15.46 5.29 27.43
C SER A 69 14.28 4.82 28.29
N GLU A 70 14.45 3.65 28.89
CA GLU A 70 13.46 3.06 29.78
C GLU A 70 13.19 3.96 31.00
N GLY A 71 11.94 4.41 31.11
CA GLY A 71 11.45 5.21 32.22
C GLY A 71 10.54 4.38 33.12
N LYS A 72 10.79 4.44 34.43
CA LYS A 72 9.89 3.84 35.43
C LYS A 72 8.59 4.64 35.50
N ILE A 73 7.46 3.96 35.37
CA ILE A 73 6.13 4.56 35.58
C ILE A 73 5.95 4.73 37.09
N ARG A 74 5.91 5.99 37.54
CA ARG A 74 5.86 6.31 38.99
C ARG A 74 4.49 5.95 39.58
N ASP A 75 4.51 5.58 40.85
CA ASP A 75 3.32 5.38 41.70
C ASP A 75 2.36 4.24 41.31
N GLN A 76 2.81 3.30 40.47
CA GLN A 76 2.05 2.10 40.11
C GLN A 76 2.70 0.84 40.66
N GLN A 77 2.21 0.36 41.81
CA GLN A 77 2.60 -0.95 42.40
C GLN A 77 1.58 -2.06 42.12
N ASN A 78 0.49 -1.72 41.44
CA ASN A 78 -0.61 -2.62 41.17
C ASN A 78 -0.20 -3.70 40.17
N ARG A 79 -0.83 -4.86 40.34
CA ARG A 79 -0.76 -5.97 39.38
C ARG A 79 -1.25 -5.54 37.99
N ASP A 80 -2.24 -4.66 37.96
CA ASP A 80 -2.89 -4.17 36.76
C ASP A 80 -2.74 -2.66 36.66
N ILE A 81 -2.35 -2.16 35.48
CA ILE A 81 -2.28 -0.73 35.18
C ILE A 81 -3.08 -0.40 33.93
N ARG A 82 -3.65 0.81 33.88
CA ARG A 82 -4.36 1.31 32.71
C ARG A 82 -3.48 2.32 31.97
N VAL A 83 -3.22 2.09 30.69
CA VAL A 83 -2.35 2.93 29.86
C VAL A 83 -3.09 3.40 28.61
N SER A 84 -2.80 4.62 28.18
CA SER A 84 -3.37 5.25 26.97
C SER A 84 -2.30 5.73 25.99
N GLN A 85 -1.01 5.53 26.32
CA GLN A 85 0.11 5.96 25.49
C GLN A 85 0.67 4.76 24.72
N GLY A 86 1.02 4.96 23.45
CA GLY A 86 1.72 3.96 22.66
C GLY A 86 3.17 3.80 23.15
N GLY A 87 3.79 2.64 22.97
CA GLY A 87 5.16 2.41 23.41
C GLY A 87 5.44 0.96 23.76
N ILE A 88 6.66 0.71 24.23
CA ILE A 88 7.11 -0.62 24.64
C ILE A 88 7.08 -0.67 26.16
N TYR A 89 6.32 -1.62 26.70
CA TYR A 89 6.08 -1.82 28.12
C TYR A 89 6.73 -3.10 28.61
N SER A 90 7.26 -3.03 29.83
CA SER A 90 7.81 -4.18 30.56
C SER A 90 7.49 -4.02 32.05
N CYS A 91 7.53 -5.13 32.80
CA CYS A 91 7.27 -5.12 34.23
C CYS A 91 8.22 -6.05 34.98
N ARG A 92 8.42 -5.80 36.28
CA ARG A 92 9.10 -6.72 37.20
C ARG A 92 8.39 -6.79 38.55
N GLY A 93 8.47 -7.94 39.20
CA GLY A 93 8.00 -8.13 40.57
C GLY A 93 9.07 -7.79 41.60
N THR A 94 8.63 -7.27 42.74
CA THR A 94 9.44 -6.95 43.91
C THR A 94 8.81 -7.52 45.19
N ARG A 95 9.61 -8.06 46.11
CA ARG A 95 9.12 -8.62 47.37
C ARG A 95 10.17 -8.60 48.48
N GLY A 96 9.74 -8.55 49.74
CA GLY A 96 10.60 -8.74 50.91
C GLY A 96 11.37 -7.50 51.35
N ASN A 97 12.12 -7.64 52.45
CA ASN A 97 13.03 -6.64 53.00
C ASN A 97 14.31 -7.37 53.48
N PRO A 98 15.46 -7.27 52.77
CA PRO A 98 15.74 -6.41 51.61
C PRO A 98 14.96 -6.79 50.35
N VAL A 99 14.79 -5.83 49.43
CA VAL A 99 13.95 -6.01 48.23
C VAL A 99 14.57 -7.04 47.29
N TYR A 100 13.81 -8.10 46.99
CA TYR A 100 14.12 -9.10 45.99
C TYR A 100 13.39 -8.78 44.68
N TYR A 101 14.11 -8.87 43.56
CA TYR A 101 13.60 -8.56 42.22
C TYR A 101 13.46 -9.82 41.38
N THR A 102 12.39 -9.91 40.60
CA THR A 102 12.28 -10.88 39.50
C THR A 102 13.16 -10.48 38.32
N ASP A 103 13.32 -11.38 37.36
CA ASP A 103 13.70 -10.96 36.00
C ASP A 103 12.55 -10.15 35.38
N ILE A 104 12.92 -9.22 34.49
CA ILE A 104 11.96 -8.37 33.78
C ILE A 104 11.15 -9.22 32.81
N SER A 105 9.91 -8.82 32.57
CA SER A 105 9.05 -9.48 31.60
C SER A 105 9.56 -9.32 30.17
N ASP A 106 9.05 -10.17 29.30
CA ASP A 106 9.10 -9.90 27.87
C ASP A 106 8.33 -8.60 27.55
N ASP A 107 8.73 -7.92 26.48
CA ASP A 107 8.19 -6.63 26.07
C ASP A 107 6.80 -6.77 25.43
N VAL A 108 5.90 -5.82 25.72
CA VAL A 108 4.63 -5.66 25.01
C VAL A 108 4.57 -4.28 24.37
N THR A 109 4.36 -4.25 23.06
CA THR A 109 4.19 -3.00 22.30
C THR A 109 2.72 -2.63 22.22
N ILE A 110 2.38 -1.40 22.63
CA ILE A 110 1.06 -0.81 22.47
C ILE A 110 1.10 0.22 21.34
N GLU A 111 0.19 0.06 20.38
CA GLU A 111 -0.01 0.95 19.24
C GLU A 111 -1.36 1.67 19.38
N ILE A 112 -1.40 2.90 18.89
CA ILE A 112 -2.57 3.76 18.86
C ILE A 112 -3.07 3.85 17.41
N THR A 113 -4.37 3.66 17.22
CA THR A 113 -5.03 3.85 15.93
C THR A 113 -5.92 5.10 15.93
N PHE A 114 -5.91 5.87 14.84
CA PHE A 114 -6.82 7.00 14.65
C PHE A 114 -7.69 6.84 13.39
N PRO A 115 -8.91 7.39 13.40
CA PRO A 115 -9.91 7.11 12.37
C PRO A 115 -9.67 7.80 11.03
N ASN A 116 -8.60 8.59 10.89
CA ASN A 116 -8.33 9.33 9.65
C ASN A 116 -8.20 8.33 8.50
N LYS A 117 -8.97 8.58 7.45
CA LYS A 117 -9.05 7.69 6.30
C LYS A 117 -7.89 7.97 5.37
N VAL A 118 -7.06 6.96 5.15
CA VAL A 118 -6.10 6.92 4.05
C VAL A 118 -6.72 6.21 2.86
N VAL A 119 -6.41 6.68 1.66
CA VAL A 119 -6.90 6.10 0.41
C VAL A 119 -5.76 5.97 -0.57
N VAL A 120 -5.70 4.82 -1.25
CA VAL A 120 -4.78 4.61 -2.37
C VAL A 120 -5.42 5.19 -3.65
N LYS A 121 -4.70 6.08 -4.32
CA LYS A 121 -5.07 6.64 -5.63
C LYS A 121 -4.10 6.18 -6.70
N GLN A 122 -4.61 5.92 -7.90
CA GLN A 122 -3.80 5.57 -9.06
C GLN A 122 -3.59 6.78 -9.96
N GLN A 123 -2.36 6.99 -10.40
CA GLN A 123 -2.00 7.93 -11.43
C GLN A 123 -1.16 7.25 -12.52
N PRO A 124 -1.53 7.38 -13.80
CA PRO A 124 -2.76 7.97 -14.29
C PRO A 124 -4.01 7.15 -13.91
N ASN A 125 -5.16 7.80 -13.72
CA ASN A 125 -6.42 7.14 -13.34
C ASN A 125 -7.11 6.50 -14.55
N TRP A 126 -6.40 5.62 -15.25
CA TRP A 126 -6.92 4.90 -16.40
C TRP A 126 -7.74 3.69 -15.95
N PRO A 127 -8.89 3.42 -16.58
CA PRO A 127 -9.77 2.32 -16.20
C PRO A 127 -9.14 0.94 -16.48
N GLN A 128 -8.28 0.87 -17.48
CA GLN A 128 -7.55 -0.34 -17.85
C GLN A 128 -6.07 -0.05 -18.00
N ILE A 129 -5.27 -0.91 -17.39
CA ILE A 129 -3.80 -0.86 -17.40
C ILE A 129 -3.26 -2.08 -18.13
N PHE A 130 -2.30 -1.85 -19.01
CA PHE A 130 -1.66 -2.90 -19.80
C PHE A 130 -0.27 -3.20 -19.28
N ARG A 131 0.14 -4.46 -19.40
CA ARG A 131 1.51 -4.88 -19.08
C ARG A 131 2.52 -4.02 -19.84
N GLY A 132 3.50 -3.49 -19.12
CA GLY A 132 4.55 -2.63 -19.66
C GLY A 132 4.27 -1.13 -19.55
N GLU A 133 3.08 -0.72 -19.13
CA GLU A 133 2.79 0.67 -18.73
C GLU A 133 3.40 0.99 -17.37
N THR A 134 3.68 2.26 -17.13
CA THR A 134 4.16 2.75 -15.83
C THR A 134 3.02 3.48 -15.15
N ILE A 135 2.78 3.13 -13.88
CA ILE A 135 1.81 3.79 -13.02
C ILE A 135 2.44 4.15 -11.69
N THR A 136 1.80 5.08 -11.00
CA THR A 136 2.11 5.53 -9.66
C THR A 136 0.89 5.30 -8.77
N LEU A 137 1.07 4.64 -7.64
CA LEU A 137 0.06 4.54 -6.59
C LEU A 137 0.45 5.49 -5.46
N THR A 138 -0.47 6.35 -5.04
CA THR A 138 -0.25 7.36 -4.00
C THR A 138 -1.18 7.11 -2.83
N CYS A 139 -0.64 7.07 -1.62
CA CYS A 139 -1.38 7.03 -0.37
C CYS A 139 -1.72 8.46 0.07
N GLU A 140 -3.01 8.79 0.06
CA GLU A 140 -3.50 10.12 0.42
C GLU A 140 -4.21 10.07 1.77
N VAL A 141 -3.79 10.94 2.70
CA VAL A 141 -4.44 11.12 4.00
C VAL A 141 -5.58 12.13 3.82
N GLN A 142 -6.84 11.72 3.97
CA GLN A 142 -8.00 12.58 3.68
C GLN A 142 -8.17 13.76 4.67
N GLU A 143 -7.66 13.61 5.89
CA GLU A 143 -7.69 14.64 6.93
C GLU A 143 -6.34 14.67 7.65
N GLY A 144 -5.43 15.53 7.23
CA GLY A 144 -4.10 15.66 7.81
C GLY A 144 -3.29 16.75 7.12
N GLY A 145 -2.56 17.55 7.89
CA GLY A 145 -1.65 18.58 7.39
C GLY A 145 -0.54 18.04 6.49
N GLU A 146 0.41 18.90 6.15
CA GLU A 146 1.46 18.68 5.12
C GLU A 146 2.04 17.24 5.08
N THR A 147 2.27 16.73 3.86
CA THR A 147 2.75 15.35 3.59
C THR A 147 4.10 15.03 4.24
N THR A 148 4.85 16.05 4.65
CA THR A 148 6.18 15.98 5.27
C THR A 148 6.18 15.43 6.70
N GLU A 149 5.02 15.36 7.36
CA GLU A 149 4.91 14.89 8.75
C GLU A 149 4.67 13.38 8.88
N TRP A 150 4.45 12.69 7.75
CA TRP A 150 3.98 11.31 7.73
C TRP A 150 5.07 10.33 7.26
N GLU A 151 4.94 9.09 7.74
CA GLU A 151 5.56 7.89 7.19
C GLU A 151 4.45 6.94 6.73
N TYR A 152 4.73 6.16 5.70
CA TYR A 152 3.76 5.28 5.05
C TYR A 152 4.27 3.84 5.06
N GLU A 153 3.38 2.92 5.38
CA GLU A 153 3.60 1.49 5.20
C GLU A 153 2.65 1.00 4.11
N TRP A 154 3.18 0.21 3.19
CA TRP A 154 2.45 -0.31 2.05
C TRP A 154 2.32 -1.83 2.15
N ARG A 155 1.18 -2.34 1.73
CA ARG A 155 0.94 -3.76 1.55
C ARG A 155 0.43 -3.98 0.14
N GLY A 156 1.15 -4.75 -0.64
CA GLY A 156 0.74 -5.14 -1.97
C GLY A 156 1.89 -5.70 -2.79
N PRO A 157 1.62 -6.16 -4.01
CA PRO A 157 2.66 -6.54 -4.94
C PRO A 157 3.57 -5.35 -5.28
N ARG A 158 4.87 -5.55 -5.48
CA ARG A 158 5.82 -4.47 -5.88
C ARG A 158 5.92 -3.27 -4.91
N THR A 159 5.38 -3.35 -3.69
CA THR A 159 5.52 -2.28 -2.69
C THR A 159 6.73 -2.48 -1.78
N PRO A 160 7.26 -1.40 -1.17
CA PRO A 160 8.25 -1.52 -0.09
C PRO A 160 7.70 -2.35 1.08
N THR A 161 8.58 -3.11 1.74
CA THR A 161 8.25 -3.88 2.96
C THR A 161 8.49 -3.10 4.25
N GLN A 162 9.02 -1.89 4.16
CA GLN A 162 9.40 -1.05 5.29
C GLN A 162 8.69 0.29 5.20
N TRP A 163 8.58 0.98 6.34
CA TRP A 163 8.08 2.34 6.40
C TRP A 163 8.92 3.27 5.51
N THR A 164 8.24 4.13 4.75
CA THR A 164 8.86 5.07 3.83
C THR A 164 8.34 6.49 4.08
N HIS A 165 9.17 7.48 3.76
CA HIS A 165 8.76 8.89 3.77
C HIS A 165 8.01 9.29 2.49
N ASN A 166 8.11 8.49 1.43
CA ASN A 166 7.42 8.73 0.18
C ASN A 166 6.00 8.19 0.27
N ASN A 167 5.03 9.03 -0.07
CA ASN A 167 3.63 8.66 -0.09
C ASN A 167 3.22 7.98 -1.40
N ASP A 168 4.16 7.72 -2.30
CA ASP A 168 3.89 7.14 -3.61
C ASP A 168 4.85 5.97 -3.94
N VAL A 169 4.37 5.07 -4.79
CA VAL A 169 5.13 3.96 -5.34
C VAL A 169 4.90 3.92 -6.84
N THR A 170 5.98 4.13 -7.61
CA THR A 170 5.95 4.10 -9.07
C THR A 170 6.61 2.83 -9.59
N PHE A 171 5.93 2.10 -10.48
CA PHE A 171 6.47 0.88 -11.07
C PHE A 171 5.92 0.61 -12.47
N ARG A 172 6.68 -0.18 -13.23
CA ARG A 172 6.25 -0.74 -14.52
C ARG A 172 5.41 -2.00 -14.30
N VAL A 173 4.23 -2.03 -14.89
CA VAL A 173 3.24 -3.07 -14.71
C VAL A 173 3.72 -4.38 -15.32
N SER A 174 3.62 -5.44 -14.53
CA SER A 174 3.96 -6.81 -14.91
C SER A 174 2.88 -7.75 -14.37
N GLU A 175 2.94 -9.03 -14.74
CA GLU A 175 2.00 -10.03 -14.24
C GLU A 175 2.00 -10.12 -12.71
N SER A 176 3.18 -10.01 -12.09
CA SER A 176 3.33 -9.99 -10.62
C SER A 176 2.94 -8.67 -9.96
N SER A 177 2.48 -7.69 -10.73
CA SER A 177 1.97 -6.42 -10.19
C SER A 177 0.48 -6.47 -9.89
N SER A 178 -0.26 -7.47 -10.39
CA SER A 178 -1.71 -7.52 -10.14
C SER A 178 -2.00 -8.01 -8.72
N GLY A 179 -3.00 -7.40 -8.08
CA GLY A 179 -3.39 -7.73 -6.72
C GLY A 179 -3.89 -6.51 -5.95
N ASP A 180 -4.09 -6.70 -4.66
CA ASP A 180 -4.62 -5.67 -3.76
C ASP A 180 -3.50 -4.84 -3.15
N TYR A 181 -3.71 -3.53 -3.16
CA TYR A 181 -2.82 -2.53 -2.59
C TYR A 181 -3.53 -1.81 -1.44
N MET A 182 -2.88 -1.76 -0.30
CA MET A 182 -3.33 -1.04 0.88
C MET A 182 -2.18 -0.19 1.41
N CYS A 183 -2.51 0.93 2.03
CA CYS A 183 -1.54 1.75 2.74
C CYS A 183 -2.05 2.10 4.13
N LYS A 184 -1.13 2.36 5.06
CA LYS A 184 -1.41 3.04 6.32
C LYS A 184 -0.36 4.12 6.55
N SER A 185 -0.71 5.17 7.28
CA SER A 185 0.21 6.25 7.62
C SER A 185 0.41 6.36 9.13
N ARG A 186 1.56 6.87 9.55
CA ARG A 186 1.84 7.22 10.94
C ARG A 186 2.57 8.54 11.03
N ARG A 187 2.44 9.23 12.16
CA ARG A 187 3.17 10.48 12.37
C ARG A 187 4.64 10.21 12.66
N ARG A 188 5.53 11.10 12.20
CA ARG A 188 6.99 10.98 12.43
C ARG A 188 7.41 11.23 13.88
N ASP A 189 6.67 12.07 14.59
CA ASP A 189 6.91 12.41 15.99
C ASP A 189 6.35 11.33 16.94
N ASP A 190 5.34 10.57 16.51
CA ASP A 190 4.78 9.44 17.24
C ASP A 190 4.68 8.17 16.38
N SER A 191 5.75 7.36 16.44
CA SER A 191 5.86 6.11 15.69
C SER A 191 4.89 5.01 16.12
N TYR A 192 4.21 5.18 17.26
CA TYR A 192 3.23 4.22 17.78
C TYR A 192 1.79 4.61 17.43
N SER A 193 1.57 5.78 16.79
CA SER A 193 0.25 6.22 16.36
C SER A 193 0.12 6.15 14.84
N SER A 194 -0.74 5.26 14.34
CA SER A 194 -1.00 5.08 12.89
C SER A 194 -2.48 5.11 12.54
N THR A 195 -2.81 5.32 11.26
CA THR A 195 -4.15 5.03 10.75
C THR A 195 -4.39 3.52 10.73
N GLU A 196 -5.67 3.15 10.60
CA GLU A 196 -6.01 1.85 10.04
C GLU A 196 -5.48 1.72 8.61
N TRP A 197 -5.40 0.47 8.13
CA TRP A 197 -5.16 0.22 6.71
C TRP A 197 -6.28 0.80 5.86
N SER A 198 -5.92 1.38 4.72
CA SER A 198 -6.89 1.82 3.71
C SER A 198 -7.74 0.65 3.22
N GLU A 199 -8.89 0.96 2.63
CA GLU A 199 -9.58 0.00 1.77
C GLU A 199 -8.64 -0.53 0.68
N ALA A 200 -8.83 -1.78 0.29
CA ALA A 200 -8.00 -2.42 -0.73
C ALA A 200 -8.27 -1.81 -2.12
N PHE A 201 -7.21 -1.33 -2.76
CA PHE A 201 -7.21 -0.93 -4.17
C PHE A 201 -6.74 -2.10 -5.03
N THR A 202 -7.65 -2.71 -5.79
CA THR A 202 -7.32 -3.84 -6.66
C THR A 202 -6.78 -3.37 -8.01
N LEU A 203 -5.50 -3.63 -8.27
CA LEU A 203 -4.90 -3.41 -9.58
C LEU A 203 -5.03 -4.67 -10.43
N SER A 204 -5.69 -4.54 -11.57
CA SER A 204 -5.80 -5.61 -12.58
C SER A 204 -5.08 -5.19 -13.86
N GLY A 205 -3.91 -5.79 -14.09
CA GLY A 205 -3.16 -5.60 -15.33
C GLY A 205 -3.65 -6.55 -16.42
N SER A 206 -3.97 -6.01 -17.60
CA SER A 206 -4.24 -6.83 -18.78
C SER A 206 -2.96 -7.51 -19.27
N THR A 207 -3.06 -8.80 -19.61
CA THR A 207 -1.94 -9.62 -20.06
C THR A 207 -1.57 -9.36 -21.53
N SER A 208 -2.55 -8.96 -22.36
CA SER A 208 -2.35 -8.70 -23.78
C SER A 208 -2.06 -7.24 -24.06
N LYS A 209 -1.08 -6.99 -24.93
CA LYS A 209 -0.84 -5.67 -25.49
C LYS A 209 -2.09 -5.23 -26.29
N PRO A 210 -2.60 -3.99 -26.11
CA PRO A 210 -3.76 -3.53 -26.86
C PRO A 210 -3.38 -3.28 -28.31
N ARG A 211 -4.37 -3.38 -29.20
CA ARG A 211 -4.25 -3.06 -30.62
C ARG A 211 -5.12 -1.87 -30.98
N ALA A 212 -4.57 -0.96 -31.78
CA ALA A 212 -5.35 0.15 -32.31
C ALA A 212 -6.37 -0.35 -33.34
N THR A 213 -7.51 0.32 -33.45
CA THR A 213 -8.57 0.03 -34.41
C THR A 213 -8.74 1.24 -35.31
N LEU A 214 -8.47 1.06 -36.60
CA LEU A 214 -8.66 2.08 -37.62
C LEU A 214 -9.97 1.83 -38.36
N THR A 215 -10.75 2.90 -38.55
CA THR A 215 -12.00 2.89 -39.30
C THR A 215 -12.00 4.04 -40.30
N ALA A 216 -12.56 3.82 -41.49
CA ALA A 216 -12.75 4.87 -42.48
C ALA A 216 -14.24 5.14 -42.67
N GLN A 217 -14.62 6.41 -42.79
CA GLN A 217 -16.00 6.78 -43.14
C GLN A 217 -16.41 6.28 -44.53
N SER A 218 -15.44 6.19 -45.45
CA SER A 218 -15.60 5.65 -46.80
C SER A 218 -14.28 5.05 -47.27
N SER A 219 -14.31 4.00 -48.07
CA SER A 219 -13.12 3.47 -48.75
C SER A 219 -12.82 4.17 -50.07
N VAL A 220 -13.64 5.16 -50.46
CA VAL A 220 -13.51 5.92 -51.71
C VAL A 220 -13.55 7.42 -51.42
N ILE A 221 -12.54 8.14 -51.91
CA ILE A 221 -12.44 9.60 -51.86
C ILE A 221 -13.18 10.18 -53.07
N PRO A 222 -14.19 11.04 -52.89
CA PRO A 222 -14.86 11.70 -54.01
C PRO A 222 -13.91 12.68 -54.71
N ALA A 223 -14.13 12.94 -56.01
CA ALA A 223 -13.28 13.84 -56.79
C ALA A 223 -13.22 15.24 -56.13
N GLY A 224 -12.01 15.67 -55.77
CA GLY A 224 -11.77 16.95 -55.08
C GLY A 224 -12.23 17.00 -53.61
N GLY A 225 -12.59 15.86 -53.00
CA GLY A 225 -12.98 15.79 -51.59
C GLY A 225 -11.97 15.06 -50.72
N SER A 226 -12.41 14.69 -49.51
CA SER A 226 -11.60 13.98 -48.52
C SER A 226 -12.42 12.92 -47.79
N VAL A 227 -11.73 11.97 -47.17
CA VAL A 227 -12.32 10.96 -46.29
C VAL A 227 -11.74 11.13 -44.89
N THR A 228 -12.58 11.02 -43.88
CA THR A 228 -12.10 10.99 -42.49
C THR A 228 -11.81 9.55 -42.05
N LEU A 229 -10.62 9.34 -41.51
CA LEU A 229 -10.22 8.14 -40.80
C LEU A 229 -10.34 8.37 -39.29
N SER A 230 -10.73 7.36 -38.53
CA SER A 230 -10.82 7.41 -37.07
C SER A 230 -10.07 6.24 -36.45
N CYS A 231 -9.16 6.53 -35.53
CA CYS A 231 -8.36 5.56 -34.78
C CYS A 231 -8.85 5.49 -33.32
N SER A 232 -8.92 4.30 -32.75
CA SER A 232 -9.35 4.10 -31.37
C SER A 232 -8.62 2.92 -30.71
N VAL A 233 -8.62 2.87 -29.38
CA VAL A 233 -8.11 1.73 -28.61
C VAL A 233 -9.19 1.34 -27.62
N GLU A 234 -9.64 0.09 -27.66
CA GLU A 234 -10.75 -0.39 -26.84
C GLU A 234 -10.40 -0.39 -25.34
N GLY A 235 -11.40 -0.08 -24.50
CA GLY A 235 -11.31 -0.22 -23.04
C GLY A 235 -10.49 0.84 -22.31
N SER A 236 -9.98 1.87 -23.00
CA SER A 236 -9.02 2.79 -22.35
C SER A 236 -9.00 4.22 -22.93
N ALA A 237 -8.33 5.13 -22.21
CA ALA A 237 -8.28 6.57 -22.47
C ALA A 237 -6.85 7.12 -22.39
N GLY A 238 -6.66 8.35 -22.90
CA GLY A 238 -5.37 9.06 -22.83
C GLY A 238 -4.36 8.68 -23.93
N TRP A 239 -4.83 8.05 -25.01
CA TRP A 239 -4.01 7.72 -26.17
C TRP A 239 -3.75 8.95 -27.04
N LYS A 240 -2.52 9.04 -27.55
CA LYS A 240 -2.14 9.90 -28.67
C LYS A 240 -1.86 9.01 -29.88
N PHE A 241 -2.24 9.47 -31.06
CA PHE A 241 -2.19 8.64 -32.26
C PHE A 241 -1.08 9.07 -33.20
N ASP A 242 -0.36 8.07 -33.69
CA ASP A 242 0.56 8.17 -34.81
C ASP A 242 -0.11 7.55 -36.03
N TRP A 243 -0.07 8.26 -37.15
CA TRP A 243 -0.75 7.89 -38.38
C TRP A 243 0.26 7.61 -39.48
N PHE A 244 0.01 6.54 -40.23
CA PHE A 244 0.92 6.06 -41.26
C PHE A 244 0.18 5.81 -42.57
N ARG A 245 0.85 6.12 -43.69
CA ARG A 245 0.37 5.90 -45.06
C ARG A 245 1.41 5.13 -45.87
N ARG A 246 0.93 4.26 -46.76
CA ARG A 246 1.74 3.50 -47.73
C ARG A 246 1.06 3.57 -49.09
N ASP A 247 1.83 3.73 -50.17
CA ASP A 247 1.29 3.72 -51.53
C ASP A 247 0.98 2.29 -52.02
N SER A 248 1.72 1.30 -51.51
CA SER A 248 1.53 -0.13 -51.78
C SER A 248 2.04 -0.98 -50.61
N GLU A 249 1.72 -2.29 -50.62
CA GLU A 249 2.15 -3.22 -49.57
C GLU A 249 3.68 -3.31 -49.40
N PHE A 250 4.44 -3.00 -50.46
CA PHE A 250 5.90 -3.02 -50.47
C PHE A 250 6.54 -1.64 -50.23
N SER A 251 5.74 -0.57 -50.22
CA SER A 251 6.25 0.79 -50.00
C SER A 251 6.60 1.02 -48.53
N VAL A 252 7.61 1.86 -48.30
CA VAL A 252 8.02 2.26 -46.96
C VAL A 252 6.89 3.07 -46.32
N PRO A 253 6.45 2.73 -45.09
CA PRO A 253 5.44 3.51 -44.41
C PRO A 253 5.94 4.93 -44.11
N GLN A 254 5.13 5.91 -44.51
CA GLN A 254 5.36 7.31 -44.19
C GLN A 254 4.50 7.71 -43.00
N LYS A 255 5.12 8.34 -41.99
CA LYS A 255 4.40 8.92 -40.87
C LYS A 255 3.80 10.25 -41.33
N ILE A 256 2.48 10.29 -41.49
CA ILE A 256 1.76 11.47 -42.00
C ILE A 256 1.40 12.44 -40.88
N GLU A 257 1.18 11.93 -39.67
CA GLU A 257 0.83 12.73 -38.51
C GLU A 257 1.30 12.01 -37.23
N ALA A 258 1.67 12.77 -36.19
CA ALA A 258 2.37 12.23 -35.02
C ALA A 258 1.85 12.81 -33.70
N GLY A 259 1.53 11.92 -32.76
CA GLY A 259 1.31 12.27 -31.36
C GLY A 259 0.14 13.21 -31.10
N THR A 260 -0.88 13.22 -31.97
CA THR A 260 -2.05 14.09 -31.80
C THR A 260 -3.07 13.43 -30.88
N SER A 261 -3.73 14.24 -30.05
CA SER A 261 -4.89 13.79 -29.26
C SER A 261 -6.15 13.70 -30.11
N GLU A 262 -6.10 14.19 -31.35
CA GLU A 262 -7.16 14.00 -32.33
C GLU A 262 -7.18 12.53 -32.76
N HIS A 263 -8.33 11.90 -32.53
CA HIS A 263 -8.54 10.51 -32.90
C HIS A 263 -9.00 10.37 -34.36
N THR A 264 -9.09 11.48 -35.11
CA THR A 264 -9.49 11.52 -36.52
C THR A 264 -8.53 12.31 -37.36
N ILE A 265 -8.35 11.90 -38.62
CA ILE A 265 -7.62 12.67 -39.64
C ILE A 265 -8.44 12.73 -40.92
N SER A 266 -8.28 13.81 -41.70
CA SER A 266 -8.88 13.94 -43.03
C SER A 266 -7.83 13.71 -44.11
N ILE A 267 -8.07 12.75 -45.00
CA ILE A 267 -7.15 12.37 -46.08
C ILE A 267 -7.76 12.68 -47.46
N SER A 268 -6.94 13.12 -48.41
CA SER A 268 -7.34 13.40 -49.79
C SER A 268 -6.63 12.55 -50.83
N GLU A 269 -5.69 11.69 -50.39
CA GLU A 269 -4.91 10.81 -51.27
C GLU A 269 -5.33 9.35 -51.08
N GLY A 270 -5.38 8.58 -52.16
CA GLY A 270 -5.57 7.12 -52.06
C GLY A 270 -4.35 6.44 -51.43
N GLY A 271 -4.52 5.31 -50.76
CA GLY A 271 -3.41 4.58 -50.14
C GLY A 271 -3.84 3.53 -49.11
N ILE A 272 -2.86 2.91 -48.47
CA ILE A 272 -3.04 1.98 -47.36
C ILE A 272 -2.66 2.69 -46.07
N TYR A 273 -3.61 2.78 -45.13
CA TYR A 273 -3.46 3.52 -43.89
C TYR A 273 -3.51 2.59 -42.68
N TYR A 274 -2.72 2.91 -41.66
CA TYR A 274 -2.81 2.29 -40.34
C TYR A 274 -2.43 3.31 -39.26
N CYS A 275 -2.83 3.04 -38.02
CA CYS A 275 -2.54 3.90 -36.88
C CYS A 275 -1.94 3.13 -35.70
N ARG A 276 -1.22 3.85 -34.84
CA ARG A 276 -0.65 3.34 -33.58
C ARG A 276 -0.99 4.29 -32.45
N GLY A 277 -1.48 3.76 -31.33
CA GLY A 277 -1.68 4.54 -30.12
C GLY A 277 -0.42 4.55 -29.25
N GLY A 278 -0.13 5.67 -28.59
CA GLY A 278 0.90 5.81 -27.57
C GLY A 278 0.41 6.60 -26.36
N ARG A 279 0.75 6.16 -25.14
CA ARG A 279 0.44 6.90 -23.91
C ARG A 279 1.44 6.63 -22.77
N GLY A 280 1.40 7.48 -21.75
CA GLY A 280 2.24 7.36 -20.55
C GLY A 280 3.66 7.92 -20.71
N ASP A 281 4.40 7.92 -19.60
CA ASP A 281 5.79 8.33 -19.53
C ASP A 281 6.60 7.29 -18.72
N PRO A 282 7.50 6.51 -19.33
CA PRO A 282 7.83 6.49 -20.76
C PRO A 282 6.65 6.01 -21.63
N VAL A 283 6.67 6.40 -22.90
CA VAL A 283 5.59 6.09 -23.86
C VAL A 283 5.45 4.58 -24.05
N PHE A 284 4.25 4.07 -23.77
CA PHE A 284 3.79 2.73 -24.11
C PHE A 284 2.96 2.79 -25.39
N SER A 285 3.36 2.02 -26.40
CA SER A 285 2.64 1.96 -27.69
C SER A 285 1.79 0.70 -27.81
N THR A 286 0.67 0.80 -28.53
CA THR A 286 -0.17 -0.35 -28.93
C THR A 286 0.52 -1.20 -30.00
N GLU A 287 -0.10 -2.32 -30.38
CA GLU A 287 0.06 -2.90 -31.71
C GLU A 287 -0.52 -1.96 -32.78
N ASP A 288 -0.01 -2.06 -34.00
CA ASP A 288 -0.55 -1.33 -35.15
C ASP A 288 -1.96 -1.82 -35.47
N SER A 289 -2.80 -0.92 -35.95
CA SER A 289 -4.12 -1.28 -36.44
C SER A 289 -4.03 -2.18 -37.67
N SER A 290 -5.13 -2.86 -37.97
CA SER A 290 -5.31 -3.43 -39.31
C SER A 290 -5.27 -2.32 -40.37
N ASP A 291 -4.76 -2.66 -41.54
CA ASP A 291 -4.66 -1.77 -42.69
C ASP A 291 -6.06 -1.43 -43.24
N VAL A 292 -6.26 -0.17 -43.63
CA VAL A 292 -7.44 0.30 -44.36
C VAL A 292 -7.02 0.89 -45.70
N THR A 293 -7.57 0.33 -46.77
CA THR A 293 -7.29 0.78 -48.14
C THR A 293 -8.35 1.78 -48.60
N VAL A 294 -7.90 2.97 -49.00
CA VAL A 294 -8.73 4.04 -49.54
C VAL A 294 -8.33 4.32 -50.99
N LYS A 295 -9.32 4.46 -51.88
CA LYS A 295 -9.12 4.69 -53.33
C LYS A 295 -9.69 6.05 -53.74
N GLU A 296 -9.12 6.67 -54.75
CA GLU A 296 -9.69 7.87 -55.36
C GLU A 296 -10.79 7.51 -56.35
N ALA A 297 -11.87 8.29 -56.37
CA ALA A 297 -12.93 8.15 -57.36
C ALA A 297 -12.39 8.54 -58.74
N SER A 298 -12.59 7.66 -59.72
CA SER A 298 -12.27 7.96 -61.12
C SER A 298 -13.25 9.02 -61.63
N GLU A 299 -12.75 10.09 -62.26
CA GLU A 299 -13.61 10.99 -63.03
C GLU A 299 -14.28 10.19 -64.16
N ILE A 300 -15.60 9.98 -64.07
CA ILE A 300 -16.37 9.53 -65.22
C ILE A 300 -16.40 10.69 -66.21
N LYS A 301 -15.53 10.65 -67.22
CA LYS A 301 -15.64 11.53 -68.40
C LYS A 301 -16.87 11.11 -69.19
N ILE A 302 -18.01 11.75 -68.93
CA ILE A 302 -19.19 11.62 -69.80
C ILE A 302 -18.88 12.35 -71.11
N PHE A 303 -18.48 11.61 -72.14
CA PHE A 303 -18.47 12.12 -73.52
C PHE A 303 -19.90 12.17 -74.03
N THR A 304 -20.57 13.32 -73.89
CA THR A 304 -21.83 13.58 -74.61
C THR A 304 -21.50 13.77 -76.09
N GLN A 305 -21.69 12.71 -76.88
CA GLN A 305 -21.65 12.78 -78.33
C GLN A 305 -23.02 13.27 -78.83
N TRP A 306 -23.13 14.57 -79.12
CA TRP A 306 -24.30 15.11 -79.80
C TRP A 306 -24.27 14.64 -81.26
N TYR A 307 -25.11 13.68 -81.63
CA TYR A 307 -25.44 13.43 -83.02
C TYR A 307 -26.40 14.53 -83.49
N LEU A 308 -25.89 15.46 -84.29
CA LEU A 308 -26.72 16.26 -85.19
C LEU A 308 -27.19 15.33 -86.32
N SER A 309 -28.50 15.15 -86.45
CA SER A 309 -29.12 14.59 -87.64
C SER A 309 -30.16 15.59 -88.13
N PHE A 310 -29.77 16.25 -89.24
CA PHE A 310 -30.52 17.00 -90.26
C PHE A 310 -31.83 17.70 -89.90
#